data_AF-A0A0B3AWZ2-F1
#
_entry.id   AF-A0A0B3AWZ2-F1
#
_cell.length_a   1.000
_cell.length_b   1.000
_cell.length_c   1.000
_cell.angle_alpha   90.00
_cell.angle_beta   90.00
_cell.angle_gamma   90.00
#
_symmetry.space_group_name_H-M   'P 1'
#
loop_
_entity.id
_entity.type
_entity.pdbx_description
1 polymer ?
#
loop_
_entity_poly.entity_id
_entity_poly.type
_entity_poly.pdbx_seq_one_letter_code
_entity_poly.pdbx_strand_id
1 'polypeptide(L)'
;MVSKKNKTSPKSKKQKKGSVSKTDFETFKFGVERLKELEKELNSLDTRGFAGEEQDIKSRLKKVSEIPYIERQIKTLKLKIDKKYKPKNRKKSSTKKVEKGLERIQEDLEKIEKAHKQDSEVIKKSAIRQKILIDSGVDNLVDTNFNSFLKDTKKSLSERIEKKEKEIDEFMEMDLEGREEKYRKKHDSLLSDFENKRVSLEKEHKKLFKNLINEKLRLEKNFSGKKIKLKARDEELRKKLEKKYQKEFDEKVETDLHKEVAEKFREKLNKKFEEEKSILEKSFLGEKTKLEAGDEKFREKLNEKLEKEYQEKFDEKVAADLHKEITKKFREKLNKKFEQEKARIDKEYNAELKKHAKEELENQNRKLEEITKEIFKESKKKFDMEIKQEKMKIDKEVKLEKRTRRELEIQKQKLGERIKNKEQMLKNQEERKIKQIREELAEQSHRELEAELVKKEKILKSRLESEYDLRLKQELQRQEQEIKRKKLDLEMEMQKKIKQVLE
;
A
#
# COMPACT_ATOMS: atom_id res chain seq x y z
N MET A 1 -42.08 24.71 -26.58
CA MET A 1 -42.26 24.82 -25.12
C MET A 1 -40.91 24.68 -24.43
N VAL A 2 -40.34 25.81 -24.00
CA VAL A 2 -38.99 25.88 -23.39
C VAL A 2 -39.12 25.85 -21.87
N SER A 3 -38.68 24.76 -21.25
CA SER A 3 -38.74 24.55 -19.80
C SER A 3 -37.55 25.24 -19.10
N LYS A 4 -37.83 26.40 -18.49
CA LYS A 4 -36.91 27.14 -17.60
C LYS A 4 -36.62 26.32 -16.34
N LYS A 5 -35.39 25.81 -16.20
CA LYS A 5 -34.90 25.17 -14.96
C LYS A 5 -34.39 26.24 -13.99
N ASN A 6 -35.13 26.44 -12.89
CA ASN A 6 -34.75 27.30 -11.77
C ASN A 6 -33.54 26.72 -11.02
N LYS A 7 -32.43 27.48 -10.98
CA LYS A 7 -31.25 27.22 -10.14
C LYS A 7 -31.54 27.70 -8.72
N THR A 8 -31.82 26.78 -7.81
CA THR A 8 -31.85 27.04 -6.37
C THR A 8 -30.42 27.02 -5.80
N SER A 9 -29.95 28.16 -5.32
CA SER A 9 -28.67 28.32 -4.64
C SER A 9 -28.67 27.58 -3.29
N PRO A 10 -27.62 26.81 -2.93
CA PRO A 10 -27.56 26.10 -1.67
C PRO A 10 -27.38 27.08 -0.50
N LYS A 11 -28.37 27.14 0.39
CA LYS A 11 -28.34 27.91 1.63
C LYS A 11 -27.09 27.52 2.45
N SER A 12 -26.23 28.50 2.71
CA SER A 12 -25.05 28.39 3.57
C SER A 12 -25.45 27.97 4.99
N LYS A 13 -25.11 26.74 5.38
CA LYS A 13 -25.29 26.25 6.75
C LYS A 13 -24.50 27.15 7.70
N LYS A 14 -25.23 27.87 8.58
CA LYS A 14 -24.66 28.59 9.73
C LYS A 14 -23.74 27.63 10.50
N GLN A 15 -22.44 27.93 10.52
CA GLN A 15 -21.45 27.18 11.28
C GLN A 15 -21.84 27.26 12.76
N LYS A 16 -22.29 26.14 13.33
CA LYS A 16 -22.46 26.02 14.78
C LYS A 16 -21.10 26.30 15.41
N LYS A 17 -21.03 27.25 16.34
CA LYS A 17 -19.83 27.53 17.15
C LYS A 17 -19.39 26.21 17.79
N GLY A 18 -18.38 25.58 17.21
CA GLY A 18 -17.91 24.26 17.61
C GLY A 18 -17.33 24.34 19.00
N SER A 19 -17.81 23.50 19.91
CA SER A 19 -17.13 23.25 21.18
C SER A 19 -15.73 22.73 20.85
N VAL A 20 -14.70 23.54 21.11
CA VAL A 20 -13.29 23.15 20.93
C VAL A 20 -13.06 21.91 21.79
N SER A 21 -12.66 20.81 21.16
CA SER A 21 -12.51 19.54 21.87
C SER A 21 -11.26 19.58 22.74
N LYS A 22 -11.25 18.89 23.89
CA LYS A 22 -10.05 18.80 24.74
C LYS A 22 -8.83 18.26 23.97
N THR A 23 -9.07 17.38 23.00
CA THR A 23 -8.04 16.85 22.10
C THR A 23 -7.43 17.90 21.17
N ASP A 24 -8.21 18.91 20.74
CA ASP A 24 -7.67 20.01 19.94
C ASP A 24 -6.71 20.88 20.78
N PHE A 25 -7.00 21.06 22.07
CA PHE A 25 -6.11 21.76 23.00
C PHE A 25 -4.80 21.01 23.24
N GLU A 26 -4.86 19.69 23.42
CA GLU A 26 -3.64 18.87 23.57
C GLU A 26 -2.80 18.90 22.29
N THR A 27 -3.43 18.73 21.12
CA THR A 27 -2.76 18.83 19.82
C THR A 27 -2.12 20.20 19.62
N PHE A 28 -2.80 21.26 20.04
CA PHE A 28 -2.27 22.61 20.01
C PHE A 28 -1.09 22.78 20.97
N LYS A 29 -1.18 22.23 22.20
CA LYS A 29 -0.09 22.27 23.18
C LYS A 29 1.18 21.59 22.64
N PHE A 30 1.06 20.36 22.13
CA PHE A 30 2.18 19.66 21.49
C PHE A 30 2.71 20.44 20.27
N GLY A 31 1.82 21.05 19.49
CA GLY A 31 2.20 21.92 18.38
C GLY A 31 3.02 23.14 18.81
N VAL A 32 2.65 23.80 19.89
CA VAL A 32 3.39 24.95 20.46
C VAL A 32 4.75 24.52 21.00
N GLU A 33 4.82 23.38 21.71
CA GLU A 33 6.09 22.82 22.17
C GLU A 33 7.02 22.51 20.98
N ARG A 34 6.49 21.87 19.94
CA ARG A 34 7.24 21.56 18.71
C ARG A 34 7.72 22.83 17.99
N LEU A 35 6.91 23.89 17.93
CA LEU A 35 7.33 25.17 17.35
C LEU A 35 8.51 25.78 18.11
N LYS A 36 8.53 25.71 19.45
CA LYS A 36 9.66 26.18 20.26
C LYS A 36 10.93 25.37 20.00
N GLU A 37 10.82 24.06 19.79
CA GLU A 37 11.96 23.22 19.38
C GLU A 37 12.51 23.64 18.01
N LEU A 38 11.62 23.82 17.02
CA LEU A 38 12.02 24.25 15.67
C LEU A 38 12.65 25.64 15.65
N GLU A 39 12.19 26.55 16.52
CA GLU A 39 12.80 27.87 16.70
C GLU A 39 14.23 27.76 17.25
N LYS A 40 14.46 26.92 18.26
CA LYS A 40 15.80 26.64 18.80
C LYS A 40 16.70 25.98 17.73
N GLU A 41 16.18 25.02 16.99
CA GLU A 41 16.90 24.39 15.89
C GLU A 41 17.31 25.41 14.83
N LEU A 42 16.40 26.31 14.43
CA LEU A 42 16.69 27.34 13.43
C LEU A 42 17.77 28.31 13.92
N ASN A 43 17.67 28.77 15.18
CA ASN A 43 18.64 29.69 15.77
C ASN A 43 20.03 29.06 15.99
N SER A 44 20.13 27.73 16.02
CA SER A 44 21.39 27.01 16.13
C SER A 44 22.15 26.84 14.81
N LEU A 45 21.52 27.14 13.67
CA LEU A 45 22.12 27.00 12.34
C LEU A 45 22.88 28.27 11.94
N ASP A 46 24.03 28.12 11.30
CA ASP A 46 24.73 29.24 10.65
C ASP A 46 24.05 29.59 9.33
N THR A 47 23.17 30.59 9.37
CA THR A 47 22.36 31.04 8.24
C THR A 47 23.02 32.13 7.39
N ARG A 48 24.33 32.40 7.56
CA ARG A 48 25.06 33.38 6.74
C ARG A 48 24.92 33.06 5.25
N GLY A 49 24.27 33.97 4.51
CA GLY A 49 23.97 33.81 3.07
C GLY A 49 22.56 33.28 2.74
N PHE A 50 21.75 32.91 3.75
CA PHE A 50 20.38 32.39 3.56
C PHE A 50 19.32 33.19 4.35
N ALA A 51 19.57 34.47 4.60
CA ALA A 51 18.72 35.34 5.44
C ALA A 51 17.24 35.37 4.99
N GLY A 52 16.98 35.34 3.67
CA GLY A 52 15.60 35.31 3.16
C GLY A 52 14.83 34.03 3.52
N GLU A 53 15.51 32.87 3.50
CA GLU A 53 14.89 31.59 3.87
C GLU A 53 14.69 31.50 5.39
N GLU A 54 15.64 31.98 6.17
CA GLU A 54 15.50 32.08 7.64
C GLU A 54 14.31 32.96 8.02
N GLN A 55 14.16 34.13 7.39
CA GLN A 55 13.06 35.05 7.67
C GLN A 55 11.69 34.47 7.28
N ASP A 56 11.60 33.78 6.13
CA ASP A 56 10.36 33.09 5.73
C ASP A 56 9.97 32.02 6.76
N ILE A 57 10.93 31.21 7.22
CA ILE A 57 10.71 30.20 8.27
C ILE A 57 10.27 30.88 9.59
N LYS A 58 10.95 31.95 10.03
CA LYS A 58 10.61 32.72 11.25
C LYS A 58 9.19 33.30 11.19
N SER A 59 8.76 33.80 10.03
CA SER A 59 7.41 34.35 9.88
C SER A 59 6.32 33.28 10.05
N ARG A 60 6.62 32.03 9.69
CA ARG A 60 5.69 30.89 9.75
C ARG A 60 5.67 30.19 11.10
N LEU A 61 6.71 30.32 11.93
CA LEU A 61 6.78 29.78 13.29
C LEU A 61 5.64 30.27 14.22
N LYS A 62 4.87 31.29 13.82
CA LYS A 62 3.70 31.77 14.57
C LYS A 62 2.46 30.88 14.43
N LYS A 63 2.42 29.93 13.47
CA LYS A 63 1.22 29.13 13.16
C LYS A 63 1.48 27.63 13.33
N VAL A 64 0.74 26.98 14.24
CA VAL A 64 0.84 25.53 14.51
C VAL A 64 0.51 24.68 13.28
N SER A 65 -0.39 25.14 12.40
CA SER A 65 -0.77 24.40 11.19
C SER A 65 0.37 24.27 10.16
N GLU A 66 1.40 25.11 10.25
CA GLU A 66 2.50 25.17 9.28
C GLU A 66 3.71 24.29 9.67
N ILE A 67 3.69 23.64 10.83
CA ILE A 67 4.80 22.80 11.34
C ILE A 67 5.38 21.85 10.26
N PRO A 68 4.57 21.07 9.51
CA PRO A 68 5.12 20.13 8.52
C PRO A 68 5.83 20.82 7.35
N TYR A 69 5.52 22.07 7.07
CA TYR A 69 6.19 22.85 6.04
C TYR A 69 7.50 23.45 6.56
N ILE A 70 7.46 24.01 7.78
CA ILE A 70 8.62 24.55 8.51
C ILE A 70 9.70 23.48 8.65
N GLU A 71 9.36 22.26 9.08
CA GLU A 71 10.30 21.15 9.20
C GLU A 71 11.00 20.81 7.87
N ARG A 72 10.25 20.85 6.75
CA ARG A 72 10.80 20.61 5.41
C ARG A 72 11.74 21.74 4.98
N GLN A 73 11.41 22.99 5.30
CA GLN A 73 12.27 24.13 5.00
C GLN A 73 13.55 24.11 5.83
N ILE A 74 13.47 23.88 7.15
CA ILE A 74 14.65 23.74 8.03
C ILE A 74 15.55 22.60 7.53
N LYS A 75 14.99 21.45 7.16
CA LYS A 75 15.76 20.34 6.58
C LYS A 75 16.44 20.71 5.26
N THR A 76 15.74 21.45 4.40
CA THR A 76 16.29 21.93 3.12
C THR A 76 17.41 22.94 3.35
N LEU A 77 17.24 23.85 4.31
CA LEU A 77 18.21 24.85 4.71
C LEU A 77 19.48 24.20 5.28
N LYS A 78 19.35 23.21 6.18
CA LYS A 78 20.46 22.38 6.68
C LYS A 78 21.27 21.76 5.53
N LEU A 79 20.59 21.20 4.53
CA LEU A 79 21.25 20.62 3.35
C LEU A 79 21.97 21.67 2.49
N LYS A 80 21.43 22.89 2.39
CA LYS A 80 22.05 23.99 1.63
C LYS A 80 23.29 24.53 2.32
N ILE A 81 23.23 24.72 3.64
CA ILE A 81 24.37 25.12 4.48
C ILE A 81 25.50 24.09 4.35
N ASP A 82 25.17 22.80 4.43
CA ASP A 82 26.13 21.70 4.26
C ASP A 82 26.68 21.53 2.82
N LYS A 83 26.22 22.34 1.85
CA LYS A 83 26.48 22.19 0.40
C LYS A 83 26.10 20.81 -0.16
N LYS A 84 25.30 20.02 0.57
CA LYS A 84 24.78 18.70 0.16
C LYS A 84 23.48 18.82 -0.63
N TYR A 85 22.89 20.01 -0.69
CA TYR A 85 21.66 20.26 -1.43
C TYR A 85 21.92 20.22 -2.94
N LYS A 86 21.55 19.11 -3.57
CA LYS A 86 21.38 19.04 -5.02
C LYS A 86 19.93 19.41 -5.32
N PRO A 87 19.63 20.57 -5.93
CA PRO A 87 18.26 20.86 -6.34
C PRO A 87 17.81 19.69 -7.20
N LYS A 88 16.69 19.06 -6.84
CA LYS A 88 16.07 18.05 -7.70
C LYS A 88 15.81 18.75 -9.02
N ASN A 89 16.60 18.45 -10.03
CA ASN A 89 16.36 18.89 -11.39
C ASN A 89 14.95 18.42 -11.70
N ARG A 90 13.99 19.36 -11.65
CA ARG A 90 12.63 19.10 -12.10
C ARG A 90 12.81 18.57 -13.50
N LYS A 91 12.53 17.27 -13.71
CA LYS A 91 12.57 16.65 -15.03
C LYS A 91 11.82 17.63 -15.93
N LYS A 92 12.52 18.22 -16.92
CA LYS A 92 11.91 19.16 -17.87
C LYS A 92 10.57 18.54 -18.25
N SER A 93 9.49 19.24 -17.93
CA SER A 93 8.14 18.70 -18.04
C SER A 93 7.99 18.06 -19.41
N SER A 94 7.32 16.90 -19.48
CA SER A 94 7.06 16.19 -20.73
C SER A 94 6.51 17.11 -21.83
N THR A 95 5.84 18.19 -21.43
CA THR A 95 5.38 19.27 -22.31
C THR A 95 6.47 19.88 -23.19
N LYS A 96 7.71 20.06 -22.70
CA LYS A 96 8.81 20.64 -23.50
C LYS A 96 9.37 19.66 -24.55
N LYS A 97 9.16 18.34 -24.35
CA LYS A 97 9.45 17.32 -25.37
C LYS A 97 8.33 17.24 -26.41
N VAL A 98 7.07 17.40 -25.98
CA VAL A 98 5.91 17.46 -26.87
C VAL A 98 5.96 18.70 -27.76
N GLU A 99 6.36 19.85 -27.21
CA GLU A 99 6.51 21.12 -27.95
C GLU A 99 7.54 21.01 -29.08
N LYS A 100 8.74 20.45 -28.80
CA LYS A 100 9.73 20.13 -29.85
C LYS A 100 9.25 19.09 -30.85
N GLY A 101 8.38 18.17 -30.44
CA GLY A 101 7.75 17.20 -31.34
C GLY A 101 6.77 17.87 -32.29
N LEU A 102 6.00 18.85 -31.81
CA LEU A 102 5.05 19.62 -32.61
C LEU A 102 5.74 20.54 -33.62
N GLU A 103 6.86 21.17 -33.24
CA GLU A 103 7.68 21.97 -34.17
C GLU A 103 8.18 21.14 -35.35
N ARG A 104 8.69 19.92 -35.10
CA ARG A 104 9.15 19.00 -36.17
C ARG A 104 8.02 18.59 -37.12
N ILE A 105 6.84 18.30 -36.58
CA ILE A 105 5.66 17.94 -37.39
C ILE A 105 5.22 19.13 -38.26
N GLN A 106 5.33 20.37 -37.77
CA GLN A 106 5.04 21.56 -38.57
C GLN A 106 6.04 21.74 -39.71
N GLU A 107 7.34 21.58 -39.46
CA GLU A 107 8.37 21.65 -40.51
C GLU A 107 8.15 20.60 -41.62
N ASP A 108 7.77 19.37 -41.25
CA ASP A 108 7.53 18.30 -42.23
C ASP A 108 6.26 18.56 -43.06
N LEU A 109 5.21 19.12 -42.45
CA LEU A 109 4.00 19.52 -43.19
C LEU A 109 4.29 20.62 -44.23
N GLU A 110 5.13 21.62 -43.89
CA GLU A 110 5.53 22.65 -44.85
C GLU A 110 6.33 22.09 -46.03
N LYS A 111 7.20 21.11 -45.78
CA LYS A 111 7.96 20.42 -46.85
C LYS A 111 7.03 19.66 -47.80
N ILE A 112 6.04 18.94 -47.26
CA ILE A 112 5.05 18.21 -48.05
C ILE A 112 4.23 19.17 -48.89
N GLU A 113 3.78 20.30 -48.33
CA GLU A 113 3.00 21.29 -49.07
C GLU A 113 3.78 21.91 -50.23
N LYS A 114 5.07 22.20 -50.04
CA LYS A 114 5.97 22.71 -51.10
C LYS A 114 6.16 21.70 -52.22
N ALA A 115 6.37 20.42 -51.89
CA ALA A 115 6.49 19.35 -52.88
C ALA A 115 5.19 19.20 -53.69
N HIS A 116 4.04 19.23 -53.02
CA HIS A 116 2.73 19.13 -53.69
C HIS A 116 2.47 20.29 -54.66
N LYS A 117 2.93 21.50 -54.34
CA LYS A 117 2.85 22.66 -55.25
C LYS A 117 3.72 22.45 -56.49
N GLN A 118 4.96 21.98 -56.33
CA GLN A 118 5.85 21.70 -57.45
C GLN A 118 5.27 20.62 -58.38
N ASP A 119 4.79 19.51 -57.84
CA ASP A 119 4.19 18.44 -58.64
C ASP A 119 2.95 18.93 -59.40
N SER A 120 2.12 19.77 -58.76
CA SER A 120 0.94 20.35 -59.41
C SER A 120 1.28 21.28 -60.59
N GLU A 121 2.40 22.02 -60.50
CA GLU A 121 2.87 22.86 -61.60
C GLU A 121 3.44 22.04 -62.76
N VAL A 122 4.13 20.93 -62.47
CA VAL A 122 4.63 20.01 -63.50
C VAL A 122 3.47 19.39 -64.27
N ILE A 123 2.43 18.94 -63.57
CA ILE A 123 1.21 18.38 -64.18
C ILE A 123 0.47 19.42 -65.04
N LYS A 124 0.37 20.67 -64.57
CA LYS A 124 -0.23 21.76 -65.37
C LYS A 124 0.56 22.08 -66.64
N LYS A 125 1.89 21.96 -66.60
CA LYS A 125 2.76 22.20 -67.76
C LYS A 125 2.74 21.06 -68.78
N SER A 126 2.53 19.81 -68.34
CA SER A 126 2.43 18.65 -69.24
C SER A 126 1.05 18.51 -69.89
N ALA A 127 -0.03 18.94 -69.23
CA ALA A 127 -1.39 18.87 -69.79
C ALA A 127 -1.64 19.79 -71.01
N ILE A 128 -0.75 20.76 -71.28
CA ILE A 128 -0.95 21.79 -72.33
C ILE A 128 -0.44 21.33 -73.71
N ARG A 129 0.24 20.19 -73.84
CA ARG A 129 0.78 19.72 -75.13
C ARG A 129 0.16 18.38 -75.53
N GLN A 130 -0.70 18.46 -76.54
CA GLN A 130 -1.06 17.45 -77.56
C GLN A 130 -2.56 17.13 -77.62
N LYS A 131 -3.33 17.99 -78.32
CA LYS A 131 -4.52 17.55 -79.04
C LYS A 131 -4.08 16.90 -80.35
N ILE A 132 -3.86 15.58 -80.32
CA ILE A 132 -3.72 14.76 -81.52
C ILE A 132 -5.13 14.25 -81.85
N LEU A 133 -5.59 14.42 -83.08
CA LEU A 133 -6.78 13.73 -83.57
C LEU A 133 -6.43 12.24 -83.65
N ILE A 134 -7.01 11.45 -82.76
CA ILE A 134 -6.81 10.01 -82.67
C ILE A 134 -7.87 9.34 -83.54
N ASP A 135 -7.40 8.63 -84.56
CA ASP A 135 -8.18 7.82 -85.49
C ASP A 135 -8.86 6.66 -84.75
N SER A 136 -10.08 6.24 -85.12
CA SER A 136 -10.88 5.28 -84.32
C SER A 136 -10.28 3.87 -84.22
N GLY A 137 -9.28 3.55 -85.04
CA GLY A 137 -8.46 2.34 -84.91
C GLY A 137 -7.40 2.41 -83.79
N VAL A 138 -7.02 3.61 -83.37
CA VAL A 138 -6.04 3.85 -82.30
C VAL A 138 -6.70 3.76 -80.92
N ASP A 139 -8.03 3.94 -80.81
CA ASP A 139 -8.77 3.78 -79.54
C ASP A 139 -8.65 2.35 -78.99
N ASN A 140 -8.76 1.32 -79.85
CA ASN A 140 -8.53 -0.07 -79.46
C ASN A 140 -7.05 -0.40 -79.14
N LEU A 141 -6.10 0.31 -79.75
CA LEU A 141 -4.65 0.12 -79.50
C LEU A 141 -4.18 0.87 -78.24
N VAL A 142 -4.79 2.02 -77.95
CA VAL A 142 -4.57 2.82 -76.75
C VAL A 142 -5.27 2.17 -75.59
N ASP A 143 -6.48 1.64 -75.73
CA ASP A 143 -7.15 0.94 -74.62
C ASP A 143 -6.42 -0.32 -74.19
N THR A 144 -5.81 -1.07 -75.12
CA THR A 144 -5.03 -2.26 -74.74
C THR A 144 -3.72 -1.91 -74.02
N ASN A 145 -2.99 -0.89 -74.49
CA ASN A 145 -1.74 -0.43 -73.86
C ASN A 145 -1.94 0.45 -72.62
N PHE A 146 -3.03 1.20 -72.56
CA PHE A 146 -3.38 2.01 -71.40
C PHE A 146 -3.94 1.14 -70.29
N ASN A 147 -4.70 0.08 -70.61
CA ASN A 147 -5.12 -0.89 -69.62
C ASN A 147 -3.93 -1.68 -69.03
N SER A 148 -2.89 -1.99 -69.81
CA SER A 148 -1.67 -2.59 -69.24
C SER A 148 -0.94 -1.60 -68.33
N PHE A 149 -0.76 -0.34 -68.74
CA PHE A 149 -0.20 0.72 -67.90
C PHE A 149 -0.98 0.94 -66.60
N LEU A 150 -2.31 0.97 -66.67
CA LEU A 150 -3.18 1.09 -65.49
C LEU A 150 -3.07 -0.13 -64.58
N LYS A 151 -2.96 -1.34 -65.14
CA LYS A 151 -2.72 -2.56 -64.34
C LYS A 151 -1.38 -2.50 -63.63
N ASP A 152 -0.32 -2.07 -64.31
CA ASP A 152 1.02 -1.95 -63.71
C ASP A 152 1.07 -0.86 -62.64
N THR A 153 0.42 0.27 -62.89
CA THR A 153 0.31 1.37 -61.91
C THR A 153 -0.49 0.94 -60.69
N LYS A 154 -1.63 0.25 -60.89
CA LYS A 154 -2.43 -0.32 -59.79
C LYS A 154 -1.62 -1.35 -59.00
N LYS A 155 -0.90 -2.25 -59.69
CA LYS A 155 -0.05 -3.25 -59.05
C LYS A 155 1.06 -2.59 -58.22
N SER A 156 1.75 -1.59 -58.78
CA SER A 156 2.79 -0.85 -58.06
C SER A 156 2.25 -0.11 -56.83
N LEU A 157 1.06 0.50 -56.93
CA LEU A 157 0.38 1.14 -55.80
C LEU A 157 -0.03 0.12 -54.74
N SER A 158 -0.61 -1.01 -55.14
CA SER A 158 -0.95 -2.11 -54.24
C SER A 158 0.28 -2.64 -53.50
N GLU A 159 1.38 -2.92 -54.20
CA GLU A 159 2.64 -3.37 -53.59
C GLU A 159 3.19 -2.32 -52.60
N ARG A 160 3.09 -1.03 -52.93
CA ARG A 160 3.55 0.05 -52.05
C ARG A 160 2.66 0.20 -50.81
N ILE A 161 1.35 -0.01 -50.95
CA ILE A 161 0.40 -0.03 -49.83
C ILE A 161 0.69 -1.23 -48.93
N GLU A 162 0.79 -2.43 -49.48
CA GLU A 162 1.12 -3.65 -48.72
C GLU A 162 2.44 -3.51 -47.97
N LYS A 163 3.46 -2.91 -48.61
CA LYS A 163 4.74 -2.64 -47.94
C LYS A 163 4.58 -1.66 -46.77
N LYS A 164 3.77 -0.61 -46.94
CA LYS A 164 3.50 0.36 -45.86
C LYS A 164 2.67 -0.22 -44.74
N GLU A 165 1.71 -1.10 -45.04
CA GLU A 165 0.94 -1.83 -44.04
C GLU A 165 1.87 -2.73 -43.20
N LYS A 166 2.76 -3.50 -43.84
CA LYS A 166 3.77 -4.30 -43.13
C LYS A 166 4.69 -3.47 -42.25
N GLU A 167 5.19 -2.33 -42.75
CA GLU A 167 6.01 -1.42 -41.94
C GLU A 167 5.26 -0.86 -40.71
N ILE A 168 3.95 -0.60 -40.85
CA ILE A 168 3.10 -0.15 -39.74
C ILE A 168 2.88 -1.29 -38.74
N ASP A 169 2.62 -2.50 -39.21
CA ASP A 169 2.44 -3.68 -38.36
C ASP A 169 3.71 -4.00 -37.56
N GLU A 170 4.88 -4.04 -38.21
CA GLU A 170 6.18 -4.21 -37.55
C GLU A 170 6.44 -3.13 -36.49
N PHE A 171 6.11 -1.87 -36.80
CA PHE A 171 6.23 -0.77 -35.85
C PHE A 171 5.28 -0.93 -34.65
N MET A 172 4.05 -1.40 -34.87
CA MET A 172 3.09 -1.65 -33.80
C MET A 172 3.54 -2.82 -32.92
N GLU A 173 4.06 -3.90 -33.50
CA GLU A 173 4.64 -5.03 -32.76
C GLU A 173 5.78 -4.57 -31.87
N MET A 174 6.74 -3.81 -32.40
CA MET A 174 7.85 -3.27 -31.61
C MET A 174 7.40 -2.34 -30.46
N ASP A 175 6.38 -1.49 -30.68
CA ASP A 175 5.85 -0.63 -29.61
C ASP A 175 5.10 -1.45 -28.55
N LEU A 176 4.38 -2.50 -28.93
CA LEU A 176 3.73 -3.42 -28.01
C LEU A 176 4.75 -4.18 -27.16
N GLU A 177 5.77 -4.78 -27.77
CA GLU A 177 6.88 -5.44 -27.05
C GLU A 177 7.58 -4.46 -26.10
N GLY A 178 7.86 -3.24 -26.55
CA GLY A 178 8.47 -2.20 -25.72
C GLY A 178 7.60 -1.75 -24.54
N ARG A 179 6.26 -1.86 -24.66
CA ARG A 179 5.33 -1.61 -23.54
C ARG A 179 5.28 -2.81 -22.60
N GLU A 180 5.23 -4.03 -23.12
CA GLU A 180 5.23 -5.26 -22.32
C GLU A 180 6.51 -5.37 -21.49
N GLU A 181 7.67 -5.09 -22.06
CA GLU A 181 8.94 -5.13 -21.32
C GLU A 181 8.96 -4.09 -20.18
N LYS A 182 8.40 -2.89 -20.40
CA LYS A 182 8.23 -1.87 -19.35
C LYS A 182 7.28 -2.33 -18.25
N TYR A 183 6.20 -3.03 -18.60
CA TYR A 183 5.27 -3.60 -17.61
C TYR A 183 5.93 -4.72 -16.81
N ARG A 184 6.67 -5.61 -17.48
CA ARG A 184 7.43 -6.69 -16.83
C ARG A 184 8.45 -6.12 -15.84
N LYS A 185 9.28 -5.15 -16.25
CA LYS A 185 10.24 -4.47 -15.37
C LYS A 185 9.58 -3.80 -14.15
N LYS A 186 8.40 -3.19 -14.33
CA LYS A 186 7.64 -2.59 -13.20
C LYS A 186 7.10 -3.66 -12.26
N HIS A 187 6.58 -4.75 -12.80
CA HIS A 187 6.07 -5.86 -12.02
C HIS A 187 7.19 -6.51 -11.20
N ASP A 188 8.35 -6.76 -11.79
CA ASP A 188 9.51 -7.32 -11.12
C ASP A 188 10.04 -6.39 -10.03
N SER A 189 10.05 -5.07 -10.27
CA SER A 189 10.38 -4.08 -9.25
C SER A 189 9.39 -4.11 -8.06
N LEU A 190 8.09 -4.26 -8.33
CA LEU A 190 7.08 -4.35 -7.28
C LEU A 190 7.21 -5.63 -6.47
N LEU A 191 7.51 -6.76 -7.12
CA LEU A 191 7.80 -8.03 -6.44
C LEU A 191 9.04 -7.90 -5.55
N SER A 192 10.11 -7.29 -6.05
CA SER A 192 11.33 -7.06 -5.26
C SER A 192 11.07 -6.15 -4.06
N ASP A 193 10.32 -5.06 -4.23
CA ASP A 193 9.93 -4.18 -3.13
C ASP A 193 9.08 -4.92 -2.08
N PHE A 194 8.16 -5.78 -2.52
CA PHE A 194 7.34 -6.60 -1.64
C PHE A 194 8.18 -7.61 -0.84
N GLU A 195 9.11 -8.27 -1.51
CA GLU A 195 9.99 -9.27 -0.88
C GLU A 195 10.96 -8.61 0.12
N ASN A 196 11.52 -7.45 -0.24
CA ASN A 196 12.33 -6.64 0.68
C ASN A 196 11.53 -6.21 1.91
N LYS A 197 10.27 -5.78 1.72
CA LYS A 197 9.38 -5.44 2.83
C LYS A 197 9.08 -6.66 3.70
N ARG A 198 8.80 -7.83 3.11
CA ARG A 198 8.59 -9.09 3.84
C ARG A 198 9.80 -9.43 4.71
N VAL A 199 11.01 -9.37 4.15
CA VAL A 199 12.27 -9.64 4.87
C VAL A 199 12.50 -8.63 6.00
N SER A 200 12.18 -7.35 5.80
CA SER A 200 12.30 -6.33 6.84
C SER A 200 11.38 -6.59 8.03
N LEU A 201 10.12 -6.92 7.77
CA LEU A 201 9.13 -7.28 8.79
C LEU A 201 9.53 -8.56 9.53
N GLU A 202 10.06 -9.56 8.83
CA GLU A 202 10.53 -10.79 9.45
C GLU A 202 11.72 -10.54 10.39
N LYS A 203 12.64 -9.64 10.01
CA LYS A 203 13.75 -9.21 10.88
C LYS A 203 13.24 -8.47 12.12
N GLU A 204 12.25 -7.60 11.98
CA GLU A 204 11.62 -6.91 13.11
C GLU A 204 10.91 -7.89 14.04
N HIS A 205 10.15 -8.84 13.50
CA HIS A 205 9.48 -9.87 14.28
C HIS A 205 10.48 -10.76 15.04
N LYS A 206 11.58 -11.18 14.39
CA LYS A 206 12.67 -11.92 15.06
C LYS A 206 13.33 -11.11 16.18
N LYS A 207 13.52 -9.80 16.01
CA LYS A 207 14.03 -8.92 17.08
C LYS A 207 13.06 -8.83 18.25
N LEU A 208 11.77 -8.61 17.99
CA LEU A 208 10.74 -8.56 19.02
C LEU A 208 10.66 -9.88 19.80
N PHE A 209 10.69 -11.01 19.09
CA PHE A 209 10.67 -12.33 19.72
C PHE A 209 11.90 -12.58 20.59
N LYS A 210 13.10 -12.19 20.12
CA LYS A 210 14.33 -12.28 20.91
C LYS A 210 14.28 -11.41 22.16
N ASN A 211 13.72 -10.20 22.06
CA ASN A 211 13.52 -9.32 23.22
C ASN A 211 12.54 -9.94 24.22
N LEU A 212 11.44 -10.53 23.75
CA LEU A 212 10.45 -11.20 24.59
C LEU A 212 11.05 -12.40 25.35
N ILE A 213 11.88 -13.20 24.68
CA ILE A 213 12.60 -14.32 25.32
C ILE A 213 13.56 -13.80 26.39
N ASN A 214 14.32 -12.75 26.08
CA ASN A 214 15.26 -12.15 27.04
C ASN A 214 14.54 -11.56 28.26
N GLU A 215 13.38 -10.95 28.06
CA GLU A 215 12.53 -10.43 29.13
C GLU A 215 11.97 -11.56 29.99
N LYS A 216 11.47 -12.64 29.39
CA LYS A 216 11.04 -13.85 30.10
C LYS A 216 12.17 -14.43 30.96
N LEU A 217 13.37 -14.56 30.41
CA LEU A 217 14.54 -15.04 31.15
C LEU A 217 14.93 -14.11 32.31
N ARG A 218 14.81 -12.79 32.14
CA ARG A 218 15.03 -11.83 33.23
C ARG A 218 14.00 -12.00 34.34
N LEU A 219 12.73 -12.17 33.99
CA LEU A 219 11.66 -12.41 34.96
C LEU A 219 11.89 -13.73 35.71
N GLU A 220 12.23 -14.81 35.02
CA GLU A 220 12.55 -16.11 35.66
C GLU A 220 13.71 -16.00 36.65
N LYS A 221 14.78 -15.27 36.31
CA LYS A 221 15.89 -14.99 37.24
C LYS A 221 15.45 -14.17 38.45
N ASN A 222 14.58 -13.19 38.25
CA ASN A 222 14.03 -12.40 39.36
C ASN A 222 13.11 -13.24 40.26
N PHE A 223 12.35 -14.17 39.69
CA PHE A 223 11.51 -15.11 40.43
C PHE A 223 12.35 -16.11 41.23
N SER A 224 13.43 -16.66 40.66
CA SER A 224 14.31 -17.57 41.40
C SER A 224 14.99 -16.86 42.57
N GLY A 225 15.44 -15.62 42.38
CA GLY A 225 15.98 -14.77 43.44
C GLY A 225 14.97 -14.49 44.56
N LYS A 226 13.71 -14.16 44.21
CA LYS A 226 12.63 -13.99 45.20
C LYS A 226 12.32 -15.29 45.95
N LYS A 227 12.32 -16.43 45.26
CA LYS A 227 12.08 -17.75 45.87
C LYS A 227 13.15 -18.12 46.89
N ILE A 228 14.41 -17.76 46.63
CA ILE A 228 15.53 -17.94 47.59
C ILE A 228 15.32 -17.05 48.83
N LYS A 229 14.95 -15.77 48.62
CA LYS A 229 14.65 -14.85 49.74
C LYS A 229 13.46 -15.29 50.59
N LEU A 230 12.41 -15.83 49.96
CA LEU A 230 11.25 -16.37 50.66
C LEU A 230 11.64 -17.58 51.52
N LYS A 231 12.39 -18.54 50.95
CA LYS A 231 12.89 -19.70 51.70
C LYS A 231 13.73 -19.30 52.92
N ALA A 232 14.60 -18.30 52.77
CA ALA A 232 15.42 -17.80 53.89
C ALA A 232 14.55 -17.18 55.00
N ARG A 233 13.51 -16.43 54.64
CA ARG A 233 12.57 -15.84 55.61
C ARG A 233 11.73 -16.90 56.30
N ASP A 234 11.27 -17.92 55.56
CA ASP A 234 10.51 -19.06 56.10
C ASP A 234 11.37 -19.87 57.08
N GLU A 235 12.66 -20.05 56.77
CA GLU A 235 13.59 -20.75 57.64
C GLU A 235 13.90 -19.97 58.93
N GLU A 236 13.97 -18.64 58.83
CA GLU A 236 14.11 -17.76 60.00
C GLU A 236 12.84 -17.77 60.89
N LEU A 237 11.65 -17.78 60.28
CA LEU A 237 10.38 -17.92 60.98
C LEU A 237 10.27 -19.29 61.66
N ARG A 238 10.65 -20.38 60.98
CA ARG A 238 10.72 -21.72 61.56
C ARG A 238 11.60 -21.74 62.81
N LYS A 239 12.82 -21.19 62.75
CA LYS A 239 13.72 -21.10 63.90
C LYS A 239 13.14 -20.29 65.07
N LYS A 240 12.39 -19.22 64.79
CA LYS A 240 11.72 -18.42 65.83
C LYS A 240 10.56 -19.18 66.47
N LEU A 241 9.75 -19.88 65.66
CA LEU A 241 8.66 -20.72 66.15
C LEU A 241 9.18 -21.87 67.02
N GLU A 242 10.21 -22.57 66.54
CA GLU A 242 10.82 -23.71 67.23
C GLU A 242 11.38 -23.29 68.59
N LYS A 243 12.06 -22.14 68.68
CA LYS A 243 12.50 -21.57 69.97
C LYS A 243 11.34 -21.24 70.92
N LYS A 244 10.23 -20.72 70.39
CA LYS A 244 9.06 -20.35 71.21
C LYS A 244 8.38 -21.60 71.77
N TYR A 245 8.14 -22.60 70.91
CA TYR A 245 7.55 -23.87 71.33
C TYR A 245 8.45 -24.63 72.29
N GLN A 246 9.76 -24.63 72.08
CA GLN A 246 10.69 -25.28 73.02
C GLN A 246 10.57 -24.66 74.41
N LYS A 247 10.52 -23.32 74.51
CA LYS A 247 10.33 -22.63 75.80
C LYS A 247 8.98 -22.93 76.46
N GLU A 248 7.88 -22.82 75.71
CA GLU A 248 6.54 -23.14 76.24
C GLU A 248 6.45 -24.60 76.66
N PHE A 249 7.14 -25.50 75.95
CA PHE A 249 7.19 -26.92 76.26
C PHE A 249 7.99 -27.19 77.54
N ASP A 250 9.18 -26.61 77.65
CA ASP A 250 10.04 -26.76 78.83
C ASP A 250 9.32 -26.26 80.11
N GLU A 251 8.64 -25.10 80.04
CA GLU A 251 7.82 -24.58 81.14
C GLU A 251 6.66 -25.53 81.52
N LYS A 252 5.95 -26.09 80.54
CA LYS A 252 4.80 -26.97 80.81
C LYS A 252 5.22 -28.33 81.37
N VAL A 253 6.36 -28.85 80.92
CA VAL A 253 6.96 -30.08 81.48
C VAL A 253 7.38 -29.84 82.92
N GLU A 254 7.92 -28.66 83.24
CA GLU A 254 8.34 -28.31 84.58
C GLU A 254 7.15 -28.19 85.56
N THR A 255 6.03 -27.58 85.15
CA THR A 255 4.92 -27.30 86.07
C THR A 255 3.91 -28.44 86.25
N ASP A 256 3.47 -29.04 85.15
CA ASP A 256 2.31 -29.95 85.18
C ASP A 256 2.78 -31.38 85.41
N LEU A 257 3.96 -31.70 84.89
CA LEU A 257 4.45 -33.05 84.78
C LEU A 257 5.25 -33.50 85.99
N HIS A 258 6.08 -32.63 86.56
CA HIS A 258 6.69 -32.90 87.85
C HIS A 258 5.63 -33.07 88.96
N LYS A 259 4.50 -32.36 88.89
CA LYS A 259 3.38 -32.55 89.83
C LYS A 259 2.70 -33.92 89.65
N GLU A 260 2.29 -34.27 88.43
CA GLU A 260 1.58 -35.54 88.19
C GLU A 260 2.47 -36.78 88.45
N VAL A 261 3.76 -36.70 88.10
CA VAL A 261 4.72 -37.76 88.40
C VAL A 261 4.95 -37.87 89.90
N ALA A 262 5.12 -36.76 90.63
CA ALA A 262 5.29 -36.78 92.08
C ALA A 262 4.07 -37.36 92.81
N GLU A 263 2.85 -37.06 92.38
CA GLU A 263 1.62 -37.62 92.96
C GLU A 263 1.51 -39.13 92.71
N LYS A 264 1.70 -39.58 91.46
CA LYS A 264 1.67 -41.03 91.13
C LYS A 264 2.80 -41.80 91.80
N PHE A 265 3.95 -41.16 92.01
CA PHE A 265 5.07 -41.74 92.74
C PHE A 265 4.73 -41.93 94.23
N ARG A 266 4.08 -40.94 94.87
CA ARG A 266 3.56 -41.07 96.25
C ARG A 266 2.52 -42.20 96.37
N GLU A 267 1.58 -42.29 95.44
CA GLU A 267 0.56 -43.36 95.48
C GLU A 267 1.14 -44.76 95.32
N LYS A 268 2.09 -44.96 94.39
CA LYS A 268 2.73 -46.27 94.19
C LYS A 268 3.66 -46.65 95.34
N LEU A 269 4.40 -45.71 95.91
CA LEU A 269 5.20 -45.93 97.12
C LEU A 269 4.31 -46.38 98.28
N ASN A 270 3.21 -45.68 98.52
CA ASN A 270 2.28 -46.04 99.59
C ASN A 270 1.67 -47.44 99.37
N LYS A 271 1.33 -47.81 98.12
CA LYS A 271 0.82 -49.16 97.83
C LYS A 271 1.84 -50.27 98.08
N LYS A 272 3.09 -50.10 97.60
CA LYS A 272 4.14 -51.10 97.82
C LYS A 272 4.51 -51.23 99.29
N PHE A 273 4.57 -50.11 100.00
CA PHE A 273 4.85 -50.10 101.43
C PHE A 273 3.78 -50.88 102.23
N GLU A 274 2.49 -50.74 101.89
CA GLU A 274 1.42 -51.52 102.52
C GLU A 274 1.44 -53.00 102.13
N GLU A 275 1.73 -53.34 100.87
CA GLU A 275 1.83 -54.73 100.41
C GLU A 275 2.99 -55.48 101.11
N GLU A 276 4.17 -54.85 101.24
CA GLU A 276 5.34 -55.43 101.89
C GLU A 276 5.24 -55.46 103.40
N LYS A 277 4.64 -54.43 104.02
CA LYS A 277 4.30 -54.46 105.45
C LYS A 277 3.39 -55.65 105.79
N SER A 278 2.41 -55.97 104.93
CA SER A 278 1.56 -57.16 105.05
C SER A 278 2.31 -58.49 104.85
N ILE A 279 3.37 -58.51 104.04
CA ILE A 279 4.23 -59.69 103.87
C ILE A 279 5.13 -59.88 105.11
N LEU A 280 5.66 -58.80 105.66
CA LEU A 280 6.52 -58.82 106.85
C LEU A 280 5.73 -59.22 108.12
N GLU A 281 4.49 -58.75 108.27
CA GLU A 281 3.59 -59.22 109.34
C GLU A 281 3.30 -60.73 109.26
N LYS A 282 3.33 -61.31 108.04
CA LYS A 282 3.13 -62.75 107.83
C LYS A 282 4.39 -63.57 108.06
N SER A 283 5.58 -63.04 107.78
CA SER A 283 6.85 -63.74 108.05
C SER A 283 7.22 -63.68 109.54
N PHE A 284 6.90 -62.59 110.25
CA PHE A 284 7.18 -62.46 111.69
C PHE A 284 6.34 -63.40 112.57
N LEU A 285 5.18 -63.87 112.10
CA LEU A 285 4.40 -64.92 112.78
C LEU A 285 4.90 -66.35 112.48
N GLY A 286 5.80 -66.54 111.51
CA GLY A 286 6.29 -67.85 111.08
C GLY A 286 7.60 -68.33 111.73
N GLU A 287 8.39 -67.42 112.32
CA GLU A 287 9.76 -67.71 112.78
C GLU A 287 9.98 -67.47 114.28
N LYS A 288 8.94 -67.66 115.09
CA LYS A 288 9.02 -67.61 116.57
C LYS A 288 9.09 -69.00 117.23
N THR A 289 9.70 -69.98 116.57
CA THR A 289 10.05 -71.26 117.20
C THR A 289 11.46 -71.72 116.85
N LYS A 290 12.31 -71.72 117.89
CA LYS A 290 13.60 -72.42 118.07
C LYS A 290 14.86 -71.71 117.56
N LEU A 291 15.56 -71.02 118.47
CA LEU A 291 16.93 -71.35 118.84
C LEU A 291 17.39 -70.53 120.06
N GLU A 292 17.70 -71.26 121.13
CA GLU A 292 18.23 -70.79 122.41
C GLU A 292 19.74 -70.49 122.34
N ALA A 293 20.13 -69.53 123.18
CA ALA A 293 21.40 -69.39 123.91
C ALA A 293 22.73 -69.24 123.12
N GLY A 294 23.25 -68.00 123.11
CA GLY A 294 24.64 -67.66 122.81
C GLY A 294 24.82 -66.24 122.26
N ASP A 295 24.98 -65.26 123.15
CA ASP A 295 25.18 -63.81 122.92
C ASP A 295 24.18 -63.13 121.97
N GLU A 296 22.93 -63.12 122.46
CA GLU A 296 21.71 -62.52 121.92
C GLU A 296 21.87 -61.06 121.46
N LYS A 297 22.67 -60.26 122.18
CA LYS A 297 22.89 -58.83 121.86
C LYS A 297 23.73 -58.57 120.61
N PHE A 298 24.58 -59.52 120.19
CA PHE A 298 25.40 -59.35 118.98
C PHE A 298 24.67 -59.88 117.75
N ARG A 299 23.88 -60.96 117.89
CA ARG A 299 23.03 -61.49 116.81
C ARG A 299 21.87 -60.56 116.46
N GLU A 300 21.19 -59.96 117.45
CA GLU A 300 20.15 -58.95 117.17
C GLU A 300 20.73 -57.76 116.40
N LYS A 301 21.88 -57.22 116.81
CA LYS A 301 22.53 -56.11 116.10
C LYS A 301 23.03 -56.48 114.70
N LEU A 302 23.48 -57.71 114.50
CA LEU A 302 23.95 -58.18 113.19
C LEU A 302 22.76 -58.43 112.25
N ASN A 303 21.69 -59.05 112.74
CA ASN A 303 20.45 -59.27 111.99
C ASN A 303 19.77 -57.94 111.67
N GLU A 304 19.69 -57.00 112.61
CA GLU A 304 19.11 -55.67 112.38
C GLU A 304 19.92 -54.87 111.34
N LYS A 305 21.25 -55.02 111.31
CA LYS A 305 22.09 -54.43 110.27
C LYS A 305 21.90 -55.11 108.91
N LEU A 306 21.87 -56.44 108.88
CA LEU A 306 21.66 -57.19 107.64
C LEU A 306 20.28 -56.88 107.05
N GLU A 307 19.25 -56.87 107.88
CA GLU A 307 17.87 -56.59 107.49
C GLU A 307 17.72 -55.16 106.95
N LYS A 308 18.34 -54.16 107.61
CA LYS A 308 18.42 -52.79 107.06
C LYS A 308 19.16 -52.74 105.72
N GLU A 309 20.29 -53.43 105.59
CA GLU A 309 21.07 -53.42 104.36
C GLU A 309 20.37 -54.15 103.20
N TYR A 310 19.65 -55.24 103.49
CA TYR A 310 18.82 -55.95 102.51
C TYR A 310 17.60 -55.13 102.11
N GLN A 311 16.93 -54.49 103.07
CA GLN A 311 15.78 -53.62 102.81
C GLN A 311 16.19 -52.41 101.97
N GLU A 312 17.29 -51.73 102.31
CA GLU A 312 17.82 -50.61 101.54
C GLU A 312 18.18 -51.03 100.10
N LYS A 313 18.88 -52.15 99.91
CA LYS A 313 19.23 -52.66 98.57
C LYS A 313 18.00 -53.07 97.76
N PHE A 314 16.99 -53.63 98.43
CA PHE A 314 15.75 -54.02 97.79
C PHE A 314 14.92 -52.80 97.37
N ASP A 315 14.74 -51.84 98.27
CA ASP A 315 14.07 -50.57 98.00
C ASP A 315 14.76 -49.79 96.89
N GLU A 316 16.09 -49.72 96.90
CA GLU A 316 16.88 -49.03 95.89
C GLU A 316 16.73 -49.71 94.52
N LYS A 317 16.76 -51.04 94.46
CA LYS A 317 16.58 -51.80 93.21
C LYS A 317 15.16 -51.67 92.66
N VAL A 318 14.16 -51.79 93.54
CA VAL A 318 12.74 -51.64 93.17
C VAL A 318 12.45 -50.22 92.70
N ALA A 319 12.99 -49.21 93.38
CA ALA A 319 12.87 -47.81 92.99
C ALA A 319 13.55 -47.55 91.63
N ALA A 320 14.75 -48.09 91.41
CA ALA A 320 15.48 -47.93 90.16
C ALA A 320 14.75 -48.57 88.96
N ASP A 321 14.25 -49.80 89.10
CA ASP A 321 13.53 -50.51 88.04
C ASP A 321 12.18 -49.86 87.73
N LEU A 322 11.43 -49.45 88.76
CA LEU A 322 10.21 -48.67 88.59
C LEU A 322 10.48 -47.32 87.93
N HIS A 323 11.51 -46.61 88.35
CA HIS A 323 11.87 -45.31 87.77
C HIS A 323 12.23 -45.48 86.29
N LYS A 324 12.99 -46.51 85.92
CA LYS A 324 13.29 -46.82 84.52
C LYS A 324 12.03 -47.11 83.71
N GLU A 325 11.12 -47.94 84.21
CA GLU A 325 9.90 -48.31 83.49
C GLU A 325 8.94 -47.12 83.33
N ILE A 326 8.78 -46.31 84.39
CA ILE A 326 8.00 -45.07 84.36
C ILE A 326 8.61 -44.11 83.36
N THR A 327 9.93 -43.87 83.41
CA THR A 327 10.62 -42.96 82.48
C THR A 327 10.48 -43.43 81.03
N LYS A 328 10.57 -44.75 80.78
CA LYS A 328 10.40 -45.31 79.45
C LYS A 328 8.98 -45.13 78.91
N LYS A 329 7.96 -45.57 79.65
CA LYS A 329 6.54 -45.42 79.26
C LYS A 329 6.15 -43.95 79.11
N PHE A 330 6.72 -43.09 79.94
CA PHE A 330 6.51 -41.66 79.89
C PHE A 330 7.10 -41.05 78.61
N ARG A 331 8.38 -41.32 78.31
CA ARG A 331 9.02 -40.89 77.06
C ARG A 331 8.29 -41.40 75.81
N GLU A 332 7.84 -42.66 75.82
CA GLU A 332 7.08 -43.22 74.69
C GLU A 332 5.74 -42.51 74.46
N LYS A 333 4.94 -42.29 75.52
CA LYS A 333 3.67 -41.54 75.40
C LYS A 333 3.90 -40.10 74.97
N LEU A 334 4.95 -39.46 75.48
CA LEU A 334 5.29 -38.07 75.20
C LEU A 334 5.75 -37.91 73.74
N ASN A 335 6.65 -38.77 73.27
CA ASN A 335 7.07 -38.80 71.87
C ASN A 335 5.89 -39.06 70.93
N LYS A 336 4.98 -39.96 71.30
CA LYS A 336 3.79 -40.24 70.48
C LYS A 336 2.86 -39.02 70.36
N LYS A 337 2.61 -38.29 71.45
CA LYS A 337 1.83 -37.04 71.42
C LYS A 337 2.55 -35.94 70.63
N PHE A 338 3.86 -35.82 70.81
CA PHE A 338 4.68 -34.85 70.10
C PHE A 338 4.66 -35.08 68.58
N GLU A 339 4.86 -36.32 68.13
CA GLU A 339 4.80 -36.66 66.70
C GLU A 339 3.39 -36.45 66.11
N GLN A 340 2.33 -36.71 66.88
CA GLN A 340 0.96 -36.42 66.44
C GLN A 340 0.71 -34.92 66.27
N GLU A 341 1.12 -34.11 67.25
CA GLU A 341 0.92 -32.66 67.19
C GLU A 341 1.80 -32.02 66.10
N LYS A 342 3.05 -32.47 65.97
CA LYS A 342 3.94 -32.07 64.88
C LYS A 342 3.34 -32.39 63.51
N ALA A 343 2.81 -33.60 63.32
CA ALA A 343 2.14 -33.98 62.08
C ALA A 343 0.87 -33.15 61.81
N ARG A 344 0.15 -32.74 62.85
CA ARG A 344 -1.01 -31.85 62.72
C ARG A 344 -0.58 -30.44 62.29
N ILE A 345 0.41 -29.86 62.96
CA ILE A 345 0.96 -28.54 62.63
C ILE A 345 1.53 -28.53 61.22
N ASP A 346 2.29 -29.57 60.82
CA ASP A 346 2.83 -29.68 59.46
C ASP A 346 1.71 -29.78 58.41
N LYS A 347 0.59 -30.44 58.71
CA LYS A 347 -0.58 -30.48 57.81
C LYS A 347 -1.27 -29.14 57.69
N GLU A 348 -1.54 -28.47 58.81
CA GLU A 348 -2.19 -27.14 58.85
C GLU A 348 -1.32 -26.11 58.13
N TYR A 349 -0.03 -26.04 58.45
CA TYR A 349 0.93 -25.15 57.80
C TYR A 349 1.03 -25.40 56.28
N ASN A 350 1.13 -26.65 55.85
CA ASN A 350 1.17 -26.97 54.41
C ASN A 350 -0.15 -26.63 53.70
N ALA A 351 -1.29 -26.73 54.38
CA ALA A 351 -2.59 -26.34 53.82
C ALA A 351 -2.68 -24.81 53.63
N GLU A 352 -2.27 -24.03 54.63
CA GLU A 352 -2.21 -22.57 54.55
C GLU A 352 -1.24 -22.10 53.47
N LEU A 353 -0.05 -22.72 53.39
CA LEU A 353 0.95 -22.38 52.39
C LEU A 353 0.46 -22.67 50.96
N LYS A 354 -0.26 -23.79 50.77
CA LYS A 354 -0.92 -24.10 49.49
C LYS A 354 -2.03 -23.12 49.16
N LYS A 355 -2.81 -22.68 50.16
CA LYS A 355 -3.89 -21.69 49.97
C LYS A 355 -3.32 -20.33 49.55
N HIS A 356 -2.33 -19.83 50.28
CA HIS A 356 -1.64 -18.58 49.95
C HIS A 356 -1.00 -18.64 48.56
N ALA A 357 -0.31 -19.73 48.22
CA ALA A 357 0.28 -19.90 46.89
C ALA A 357 -0.76 -19.89 45.77
N LYS A 358 -1.94 -20.50 45.98
CA LYS A 358 -3.05 -20.46 45.02
C LYS A 358 -3.65 -19.06 44.86
N GLU A 359 -3.90 -18.36 45.97
CA GLU A 359 -4.43 -16.99 45.94
C GLU A 359 -3.46 -16.01 45.28
N GLU A 360 -2.16 -16.13 45.55
CA GLU A 360 -1.14 -15.30 44.91
C GLU A 360 -1.03 -15.58 43.41
N LEU A 361 -1.14 -16.85 43.00
CA LEU A 361 -1.17 -17.25 41.59
C LEU A 361 -2.43 -16.69 40.88
N GLU A 362 -3.61 -16.80 41.49
CA GLU A 362 -4.85 -16.23 40.94
C GLU A 362 -4.76 -14.71 40.79
N ASN A 363 -4.22 -14.02 41.78
CA ASN A 363 -4.02 -12.57 41.72
C ASN A 363 -3.04 -12.16 40.60
N GLN A 364 -1.96 -12.92 40.38
CA GLN A 364 -1.05 -12.69 39.26
C GLN A 364 -1.74 -12.94 37.91
N ASN A 365 -2.53 -14.00 37.80
CA ASN A 365 -3.28 -14.32 36.59
C ASN A 365 -4.31 -13.24 36.26
N ARG A 366 -5.05 -12.72 37.26
CA ARG A 366 -6.00 -11.60 37.06
C ARG A 366 -5.29 -10.34 36.54
N LYS A 367 -4.15 -9.97 37.14
CA LYS A 367 -3.35 -8.83 36.67
C LYS A 367 -2.84 -9.00 35.24
N LEU A 368 -2.37 -10.20 34.88
CA LEU A 368 -1.95 -10.51 33.52
C LEU A 368 -3.14 -10.44 32.54
N GLU A 369 -4.32 -10.89 32.95
CA GLU A 369 -5.52 -10.82 32.13
C GLU A 369 -5.98 -9.36 31.90
N GLU A 370 -5.89 -8.51 32.90
CA GLU A 370 -6.16 -7.07 32.76
C GLU A 370 -5.18 -6.39 31.81
N ILE A 371 -3.87 -6.62 31.98
CA ILE A 371 -2.83 -6.08 31.12
C ILE A 371 -3.02 -6.54 29.66
N THR A 372 -3.31 -7.82 29.44
CA THR A 372 -3.53 -8.35 28.09
C THR A 372 -4.78 -7.78 27.44
N LYS A 373 -5.87 -7.58 28.21
CA LYS A 373 -7.08 -6.88 27.73
C LYS A 373 -6.80 -5.42 27.36
N GLU A 374 -5.98 -4.70 28.12
CA GLU A 374 -5.59 -3.32 27.80
C GLU A 374 -4.73 -3.25 26.53
N ILE A 375 -3.69 -4.09 26.42
CA ILE A 375 -2.84 -4.18 25.23
C ILE A 375 -3.68 -4.50 23.98
N PHE A 376 -4.65 -5.41 24.11
CA PHE A 376 -5.54 -5.75 23.00
C PHE A 376 -6.45 -4.58 22.60
N LYS A 377 -7.03 -3.85 23.57
CA LYS A 377 -7.84 -2.66 23.31
C LYS A 377 -7.05 -1.55 22.63
N GLU A 378 -5.81 -1.29 23.06
CA GLU A 378 -4.94 -0.30 22.43
C GLU A 378 -4.53 -0.70 21.02
N SER A 379 -4.17 -1.97 20.83
CA SER A 379 -3.78 -2.51 19.52
C SER A 379 -4.94 -2.43 18.54
N LYS A 380 -6.16 -2.77 18.98
CA LYS A 380 -7.38 -2.63 18.18
C LYS A 380 -7.64 -1.16 17.78
N LYS A 381 -7.52 -0.22 18.72
CA LYS A 381 -7.67 1.22 18.42
C LYS A 381 -6.64 1.73 17.40
N LYS A 382 -5.37 1.30 17.53
CA LYS A 382 -4.32 1.66 16.56
C LYS A 382 -4.63 1.12 15.17
N PHE A 383 -5.04 -0.14 15.08
CA PHE A 383 -5.43 -0.79 13.84
C PHE A 383 -6.65 -0.11 13.18
N ASP A 384 -7.68 0.23 13.95
CA ASP A 384 -8.86 0.94 13.44
C ASP A 384 -8.51 2.34 12.91
N MET A 385 -7.59 3.06 13.57
CA MET A 385 -7.09 4.35 13.08
C MET A 385 -6.29 4.20 11.78
N GLU A 386 -5.46 3.18 11.65
CA GLU A 386 -4.69 2.89 10.45
C GLU A 386 -5.59 2.57 9.26
N ILE A 387 -6.58 1.68 9.45
CA ILE A 387 -7.61 1.38 8.45
C ILE A 387 -8.34 2.66 8.02
N LYS A 388 -8.70 3.53 8.96
CA LYS A 388 -9.38 4.78 8.65
C LYS A 388 -8.49 5.72 7.82
N GLN A 389 -7.19 5.80 8.13
CA GLN A 389 -6.24 6.58 7.36
C GLN A 389 -6.05 6.04 5.94
N GLU A 390 -5.95 4.71 5.78
CA GLU A 390 -5.86 4.09 4.46
C GLU A 390 -7.11 4.30 3.62
N LYS A 391 -8.31 4.11 4.20
CA LYS A 391 -9.57 4.42 3.53
C LYS A 391 -9.62 5.88 3.03
N MET A 392 -9.15 6.83 3.84
CA MET A 392 -9.06 8.24 3.42
C MET A 392 -8.05 8.48 2.31
N LYS A 393 -6.95 7.72 2.24
CA LYS A 393 -5.98 7.79 1.12
C LYS A 393 -6.60 7.24 -0.16
N ILE A 394 -7.23 6.07 -0.09
CA ILE A 394 -7.92 5.43 -1.22
C ILE A 394 -9.02 6.34 -1.76
N ASP A 395 -9.85 6.94 -0.90
CA ASP A 395 -10.91 7.86 -1.34
C ASP A 395 -10.37 9.10 -2.07
N LYS A 396 -9.20 9.61 -1.65
CA LYS A 396 -8.54 10.73 -2.34
C LYS A 396 -8.02 10.31 -3.71
N GLU A 397 -7.44 9.11 -3.81
CA GLU A 397 -6.92 8.55 -5.05
C GLU A 397 -8.05 8.27 -6.05
N VAL A 398 -9.14 7.64 -5.62
CA VAL A 398 -10.34 7.42 -6.44
C VAL A 398 -10.95 8.74 -6.91
N LYS A 399 -10.95 9.78 -6.09
CA LYS A 399 -11.40 11.13 -6.50
C LYS A 399 -10.48 11.76 -7.54
N LEU A 400 -9.17 11.56 -7.43
CA LEU A 400 -8.19 12.05 -8.38
C LEU A 400 -8.36 11.33 -9.73
N GLU A 401 -8.49 10.01 -9.70
CA GLU A 401 -8.73 9.17 -10.87
C GLU A 401 -10.04 9.55 -11.61
N LYS A 402 -11.12 9.81 -10.86
CA LYS A 402 -12.37 10.31 -11.45
C LYS A 402 -12.20 11.67 -12.14
N ARG A 403 -11.30 12.54 -11.65
CA ARG A 403 -11.01 13.83 -12.29
C ARG A 403 -10.20 13.64 -13.57
N THR A 404 -9.13 12.85 -13.52
CA THR A 404 -8.30 12.57 -14.70
C THR A 404 -9.09 11.88 -15.80
N ARG A 405 -10.01 10.96 -15.46
CA ARG A 405 -10.91 10.32 -16.42
C ARG A 405 -11.83 11.33 -17.12
N ARG A 406 -12.41 12.28 -16.38
CA ARG A 406 -13.23 13.36 -16.96
C ARG A 406 -12.42 14.30 -17.85
N GLU A 407 -11.20 14.63 -17.45
CA GLU A 407 -10.29 15.47 -18.25
C GLU A 407 -9.93 14.80 -19.58
N LEU A 408 -9.62 13.50 -19.56
CA LEU A 408 -9.37 12.70 -20.77
C LEU A 408 -10.60 12.61 -21.67
N GLU A 409 -11.80 12.47 -21.09
CA GLU A 409 -13.05 12.44 -21.84
C GLU A 409 -13.31 13.78 -22.56
N ILE A 410 -13.06 14.90 -21.89
CA ILE A 410 -13.13 16.24 -22.50
C ILE A 410 -12.10 16.39 -23.63
N GLN A 411 -10.87 15.90 -23.44
CA GLN A 411 -9.85 15.94 -24.49
C GLN A 411 -10.25 15.10 -25.71
N LYS A 412 -10.83 13.90 -25.48
CA LYS A 412 -11.34 13.04 -26.54
C LYS A 412 -12.46 13.70 -27.33
N GLN A 413 -13.39 14.39 -26.66
CA GLN A 413 -14.45 15.16 -27.32
C GLN A 413 -13.88 16.29 -28.18
N LYS A 414 -12.95 17.09 -27.64
CA LYS A 414 -12.28 18.17 -28.39
C LYS A 414 -11.52 17.66 -29.63
N LEU A 415 -10.86 16.51 -29.52
CA LEU A 415 -10.20 15.87 -30.66
C LEU A 415 -11.21 15.41 -31.70
N GLY A 416 -12.32 14.80 -31.27
CA GLY A 416 -13.41 14.40 -32.16
C GLY A 416 -14.00 15.58 -32.94
N GLU A 417 -14.22 16.73 -32.30
CA GLU A 417 -14.69 17.96 -32.97
C GLU A 417 -13.66 18.50 -33.98
N ARG A 418 -12.37 18.47 -33.64
CA ARG A 418 -11.29 18.89 -34.56
C ARG A 418 -11.22 18.00 -35.80
N ILE A 419 -11.40 16.68 -35.64
CA ILE A 419 -11.43 15.73 -36.76
C ILE A 419 -12.63 16.05 -37.66
N LYS A 420 -13.84 16.18 -37.10
CA LYS A 420 -15.04 16.54 -37.87
C LYS A 420 -14.89 17.85 -38.65
N ASN A 421 -14.30 18.87 -38.03
CA ASN A 421 -14.05 20.15 -38.71
C ASN A 421 -13.06 20.01 -39.86
N LYS A 422 -11.99 19.22 -39.69
CA LYS A 422 -11.02 18.93 -40.76
C LYS A 422 -11.66 18.14 -41.91
N GLU A 423 -12.47 17.13 -41.60
CA GLU A 423 -13.23 16.37 -42.60
C GLU A 423 -14.14 17.28 -43.40
N GLN A 424 -14.86 18.20 -42.75
CA GLN A 424 -15.72 19.17 -43.44
C GLN A 424 -14.91 20.13 -44.32
N MET A 425 -13.75 20.60 -43.85
CA MET A 425 -12.86 21.43 -44.67
C MET A 425 -12.36 20.69 -45.91
N LEU A 426 -11.97 19.43 -45.78
CA LEU A 426 -11.53 18.60 -46.91
C LEU A 426 -12.65 18.39 -47.92
N LYS A 427 -13.87 18.04 -47.47
CA LYS A 427 -15.04 17.94 -48.35
C LYS A 427 -15.31 19.23 -49.11
N ASN A 428 -15.28 20.37 -48.43
CA ASN A 428 -15.46 21.67 -49.06
C ASN A 428 -14.36 21.99 -50.09
N GLN A 429 -13.11 21.53 -49.85
CA GLN A 429 -12.01 21.68 -50.81
C GLN A 429 -12.19 20.78 -52.04
N GLU A 430 -12.62 19.53 -51.84
CA GLU A 430 -12.93 18.60 -52.92
C GLU A 430 -14.07 19.11 -53.80
N GLU A 431 -15.16 19.60 -53.21
CA GLU A 431 -16.27 20.21 -53.94
C GLU A 431 -15.83 21.41 -54.78
N ARG A 432 -14.96 22.28 -54.24
CA ARG A 432 -14.40 23.42 -54.99
C ARG A 432 -13.56 22.95 -56.17
N LYS A 433 -12.70 21.94 -55.98
CA LYS A 433 -11.88 21.36 -57.07
C LYS A 433 -12.76 20.73 -58.15
N ILE A 434 -13.79 19.97 -57.76
CA ILE A 434 -14.75 19.38 -58.70
C ILE A 434 -15.47 20.48 -59.49
N LYS A 435 -15.87 21.58 -58.84
CA LYS A 435 -16.50 22.72 -59.51
C LYS A 435 -15.55 23.37 -60.53
N GLN A 436 -14.30 23.61 -60.16
CA GLN A 436 -13.28 24.16 -61.06
C GLN A 436 -13.06 23.26 -62.28
N ILE A 437 -12.91 21.95 -62.09
CA ILE A 437 -12.76 21.00 -63.20
C ILE A 437 -13.98 21.03 -64.14
N ARG A 438 -15.20 21.11 -63.60
CA ARG A 438 -16.43 21.22 -64.42
C ARG A 438 -16.47 22.51 -65.22
N GLU A 439 -16.03 23.62 -64.64
CA GLU A 439 -15.97 24.93 -65.30
C GLU A 439 -14.91 24.95 -66.40
N GLU A 440 -13.71 24.43 -66.13
CA GLU A 440 -12.64 24.26 -67.13
C GLU A 440 -13.08 23.37 -68.29
N LEU A 441 -13.78 22.26 -68.00
CA LEU A 441 -14.32 21.36 -69.03
C LEU A 441 -15.39 22.05 -69.89
N ALA A 442 -16.30 22.81 -69.26
CA ALA A 442 -17.32 23.56 -69.98
C ALA A 442 -16.70 24.64 -70.88
N GLU A 443 -15.71 25.40 -70.38
CA GLU A 443 -14.95 26.35 -71.19
C GLU A 443 -14.25 25.68 -72.38
N GLN A 444 -13.64 24.52 -72.15
CA GLN A 444 -12.98 23.77 -73.22
C GLN A 444 -13.98 23.33 -74.29
N SER A 445 -15.14 22.80 -73.90
CA SER A 445 -16.21 22.43 -74.84
C SER A 445 -16.75 23.64 -75.60
N HIS A 446 -16.91 24.79 -74.95
CA HIS A 446 -17.32 26.03 -75.64
C HIS A 446 -16.29 26.48 -76.68
N ARG A 447 -14.99 26.48 -76.33
CA ARG A 447 -13.92 26.83 -77.28
C ARG A 447 -13.87 25.87 -78.47
N GLU A 448 -14.12 24.58 -78.25
CA GLU A 448 -14.18 23.57 -79.31
C GLU A 448 -15.36 23.80 -80.26
N LEU A 449 -16.56 24.07 -79.71
CA LEU A 449 -17.75 24.40 -80.50
C LEU A 449 -17.58 25.69 -81.29
N GLU A 450 -17.01 26.74 -80.70
CA GLU A 450 -16.69 28.00 -81.40
C GLU A 450 -15.73 27.77 -82.56
N ALA A 451 -14.67 26.99 -82.34
CA ALA A 451 -13.71 26.65 -83.40
C ALA A 451 -14.37 25.86 -84.54
N GLU A 452 -15.31 24.96 -84.22
CA GLU A 452 -16.07 24.21 -85.21
C GLU A 452 -17.04 25.11 -85.99
N LEU A 453 -17.72 26.04 -85.33
CA LEU A 453 -18.59 27.03 -85.97
C LEU A 453 -17.80 27.92 -86.93
N VAL A 454 -16.62 28.42 -86.53
CA VAL A 454 -15.74 29.22 -87.40
C VAL A 454 -15.29 28.41 -88.62
N LYS A 455 -14.97 27.12 -88.46
CA LYS A 455 -14.64 26.24 -89.60
C LYS A 455 -15.84 26.08 -90.55
N LYS A 456 -17.03 25.83 -90.02
CA LYS A 456 -18.27 25.71 -90.80
C LYS A 456 -18.61 27.02 -91.53
N GLU A 457 -18.44 28.16 -90.87
CA GLU A 457 -18.64 29.48 -91.47
C GLU A 457 -17.68 29.73 -92.64
N LYS A 458 -16.39 29.40 -92.49
CA LYS A 458 -15.41 29.50 -93.58
C LYS A 458 -15.78 28.62 -94.78
N ILE A 459 -16.21 27.38 -94.52
CA ILE A 459 -16.66 26.45 -95.57
C ILE A 459 -17.90 26.98 -96.29
N LEU A 460 -18.87 27.54 -95.55
CA LEU A 460 -20.06 28.14 -96.13
C LEU A 460 -19.73 29.40 -96.95
N LYS A 461 -18.84 30.26 -96.45
CA LYS A 461 -18.36 31.44 -97.18
C LYS A 461 -17.68 31.05 -98.49
N SER A 462 -16.74 30.11 -98.46
CA SER A 462 -16.06 29.66 -99.68
C SER A 462 -17.03 29.00 -100.67
N ARG A 463 -18.03 28.26 -100.17
CA ARG A 463 -19.09 27.69 -101.01
C ARG A 463 -19.96 28.78 -101.65
N LEU A 464 -20.39 29.79 -100.89
CA LEU A 464 -21.17 30.90 -101.41
C LEU A 464 -20.39 31.75 -102.42
N GLU A 465 -19.11 32.02 -102.16
CA GLU A 465 -18.21 32.74 -103.07
C GLU A 465 -18.07 31.98 -104.40
N SER A 466 -17.78 30.68 -104.34
CA SER A 466 -17.70 29.83 -105.55
C SER A 466 -19.03 29.71 -106.31
N GLU A 467 -20.17 29.61 -105.60
CA GLU A 467 -21.50 29.64 -106.22
C GLU A 467 -21.80 31.00 -106.87
N TYR A 468 -21.40 32.12 -106.25
CA TYR A 468 -21.56 33.46 -106.79
C TYR A 468 -20.68 33.68 -108.04
N ASP A 469 -19.40 33.32 -107.98
CA ASP A 469 -18.48 33.41 -109.11
C ASP A 469 -18.96 32.57 -110.30
N LEU A 470 -19.50 31.37 -110.03
CA LEU A 470 -20.09 30.53 -111.07
C LEU A 470 -21.30 31.20 -111.71
N ARG A 471 -22.21 31.81 -110.92
CA ARG A 471 -23.36 32.55 -111.44
C ARG A 471 -22.94 33.76 -112.25
N LEU A 472 -21.99 34.55 -111.75
CA LEU A 472 -21.45 35.73 -112.43
C LEU A 472 -20.81 35.34 -113.77
N LYS A 473 -20.04 34.25 -113.80
CA LYS A 473 -19.45 33.71 -115.03
C LYS A 473 -20.51 33.25 -116.04
N GLN A 474 -21.58 32.62 -115.58
CA GLN A 474 -22.72 32.24 -116.43
C GLN A 474 -23.45 33.46 -116.99
N GLU A 475 -23.65 34.52 -116.20
CA GLU A 475 -24.27 35.77 -116.66
C GLU A 475 -23.41 36.50 -117.70
N LEU A 476 -22.10 36.62 -117.47
CA LEU A 476 -21.16 37.18 -118.44
C LEU A 476 -21.17 36.39 -119.75
N GLN A 477 -21.17 35.05 -119.67
CA GLN A 477 -21.24 34.20 -120.85
C GLN A 477 -22.57 34.37 -121.61
N ARG A 478 -23.70 34.55 -120.91
CA ARG A 478 -24.99 34.87 -121.54
C ARG A 478 -24.97 36.23 -122.23
N GLN A 479 -24.42 37.26 -121.57
CA GLN A 479 -24.27 38.60 -122.16
C GLN A 479 -23.35 38.58 -123.38
N GLU A 480 -22.23 37.86 -123.33
CA GLU A 480 -21.34 37.67 -124.49
C GLU A 480 -22.06 37.00 -125.66
N GLN A 481 -22.86 35.96 -125.40
CA GLN A 481 -23.68 35.30 -126.42
C GLN A 481 -24.74 36.27 -126.99
N GLU A 482 -25.35 37.08 -126.13
CA GLU A 482 -26.35 38.08 -126.54
C GLU A 482 -25.72 39.19 -127.40
N ILE A 483 -24.53 39.68 -127.04
CA ILE A 483 -23.75 40.65 -127.83
C ILE A 483 -23.35 40.03 -129.17
N LYS A 484 -22.91 38.76 -129.19
CA LYS A 484 -22.60 38.04 -130.43
C LYS A 484 -23.83 37.91 -131.33
N ARG A 485 -25.00 37.59 -130.77
CA ARG A 485 -26.27 37.56 -131.50
C ARG A 485 -26.62 38.93 -132.08
N LYS A 486 -26.60 39.99 -131.25
CA LYS A 486 -26.87 41.37 -131.70
C LYS A 486 -25.89 41.84 -132.77
N LYS A 487 -24.61 41.48 -132.66
CA LYS A 487 -23.59 41.80 -133.67
C LYS A 487 -23.88 41.11 -135.00
N LEU A 488 -24.27 39.84 -134.95
CA LEU A 488 -24.65 39.06 -136.13
C LEU A 488 -25.95 39.59 -136.76
N ASP A 489 -26.92 39.98 -135.95
CA ASP A 489 -28.17 40.62 -136.42
C ASP A 489 -27.88 41.97 -137.10
N LEU A 490 -27.04 42.81 -136.49
CA LEU A 490 -26.58 44.08 -137.08
C LEU A 490 -25.79 43.87 -138.38
N GLU A 491 -24.94 42.85 -138.43
CA GLU A 491 -24.17 42.50 -139.63
C GLU A 491 -25.09 42.03 -140.76
N MET A 492 -26.09 41.20 -140.45
CA MET A 492 -27.13 40.82 -141.41
C MET A 492 -27.98 42.02 -141.85
N GLU A 493 -28.32 42.94 -140.95
CA GLU A 493 -29.07 44.15 -141.26
C GLU A 493 -28.27 45.11 -142.15
N MET A 494 -26.97 45.26 -141.88
CA MET A 494 -26.03 45.99 -142.74
C MET A 494 -25.93 45.34 -144.12
N GLN A 495 -25.80 44.01 -144.21
CA GLN A 495 -25.78 43.30 -145.48
C GLN A 495 -27.09 43.51 -146.26
N LYS A 496 -28.26 43.49 -145.58
CA LYS A 496 -29.55 43.83 -146.20
C LYS A 496 -29.59 45.27 -146.70
N LYS A 497 -29.11 46.24 -145.92
CA LYS A 497 -29.05 47.65 -146.34
C LYS A 497 -28.09 47.89 -147.49
N ILE A 498 -26.92 47.26 -147.48
CA ILE A 498 -25.98 47.28 -148.61
C ILE A 498 -26.64 46.72 -149.87
N LYS A 499 -27.42 45.64 -149.73
CA LYS A 499 -28.17 45.05 -150.84
C LYS A 499 -29.27 45.98 -151.39
N GLN A 500 -29.96 46.72 -150.52
CA GLN A 500 -30.96 47.74 -150.91
C GLN A 500 -30.36 49.00 -151.55
N VAL A 501 -29.07 49.29 -151.36
CA VAL A 501 -28.39 50.43 -152.02
C VAL A 501 -27.82 50.03 -153.39
N LEU A 502 -27.68 48.73 -153.65
CA LEU A 502 -27.13 48.17 -154.89
C LEU A 502 -28.21 47.70 -155.89
N GLU A 503 -29.49 47.73 -155.50
CA GLU A 503 -30.67 47.60 -156.38
C GLU A 503 -31.27 48.98 -156.60
#